data_AF-A0AA86RE07-F1
#
_entry.id   AF-A0AA86RE07-F1
#
_cell.length_a   1.000
_cell.length_b   1.000
_cell.length_c   1.000
_cell.angle_alpha   90.00
_cell.angle_beta   90.00
_cell.angle_gamma   90.00
#
_symmetry.space_group_name_H-M   'P 1'
#
loop_
_entity.id
_entity.type
_entity.pdbx_description
1 polymer ?
#
loop_
_entity_poly.entity_id
_entity_poly.type
_entity_poly.pdbx_seq_one_letter_code
_entity_poly.pdbx_strand_id
1 'polypeptide(L)'
;MFSTCYSCCEASYERQMISRYINQPYIDQYEFTAFNNSKLRTFKFTEQLRQIHAVQLFECKNVQFKRAPANITTLVVKNCGLKQIDGIGSMTQLQILDLSNNRVQNISQLSSMVNLRTLNVGCNKISNIAPLKLLFNLDVLYLYGNNINNVYPLQNLANLTSLELGDNNLIDISPLSSLVNLTQLFLYKNFTSARLRI
;
A
#
# COMPACT_ATOMS: atom_id res chain seq x y z
N MET A 1 36.74 -13.55 -12.18
CA MET A 1 37.44 -12.26 -12.34
C MET A 1 36.45 -11.14 -12.08
N PHE A 2 36.86 -10.21 -11.24
CA PHE A 2 36.16 -9.04 -10.71
C PHE A 2 35.72 -8.05 -11.82
N SER A 3 34.54 -7.42 -11.67
CA SER A 3 34.34 -5.95 -11.55
C SER A 3 34.24 -5.21 -12.90
N THR A 4 33.50 -4.10 -13.13
CA THR A 4 32.87 -3.08 -12.27
C THR A 4 32.04 -2.09 -13.12
N CYS A 5 31.09 -1.42 -12.44
CA CYS A 5 30.58 -0.02 -12.58
C CYS A 5 30.10 0.53 -13.94
N TYR A 6 28.85 1.02 -14.06
CA TYR A 6 28.29 2.27 -13.49
C TYR A 6 29.04 3.55 -13.85
N SER A 7 28.51 4.27 -14.84
CA SER A 7 28.43 5.74 -14.97
C SER A 7 27.81 6.05 -16.36
N CYS A 8 26.93 7.01 -16.59
CA CYS A 8 26.27 8.03 -15.77
C CYS A 8 24.98 8.47 -16.50
N CYS A 9 23.98 8.89 -15.72
CA CYS A 9 22.94 9.83 -16.14
C CYS A 9 23.57 11.10 -16.74
N GLU A 10 23.04 11.61 -17.85
CA GLU A 10 22.29 12.89 -17.96
C GLU A 10 22.24 13.45 -19.39
N ALA A 11 21.06 13.96 -19.72
CA ALA A 11 20.81 15.04 -20.68
C ALA A 11 21.21 14.84 -22.15
N SER A 12 20.28 14.32 -22.94
CA SER A 12 19.52 15.13 -23.90
C SER A 12 18.63 14.18 -24.72
N TYR A 13 17.40 14.60 -25.03
CA TYR A 13 16.59 13.97 -26.09
C TYR A 13 15.68 12.74 -25.77
N GLU A 14 14.99 12.64 -24.62
CA GLU A 14 13.78 11.78 -24.49
C GLU A 14 12.52 12.41 -25.14
N ARG A 15 12.71 13.30 -26.12
CA ARG A 15 11.65 14.09 -26.79
C ARG A 15 10.89 13.36 -27.91
N GLN A 16 10.98 12.03 -28.00
CA GLN A 16 10.28 11.31 -29.07
C GLN A 16 9.42 10.17 -28.53
N MET A 17 8.35 10.56 -27.83
CA MET A 17 7.19 9.73 -27.54
C MET A 17 7.52 8.56 -26.58
N ILE A 18 6.70 8.17 -25.61
CA ILE A 18 5.33 7.68 -25.83
C ILE A 18 5.22 6.67 -26.99
N SER A 19 6.25 6.42 -27.82
CA SER A 19 6.09 5.71 -29.08
C SER A 19 5.87 4.23 -28.77
N ARG A 20 4.58 3.89 -28.66
CA ARG A 20 3.94 2.60 -28.94
C ARG A 20 4.09 1.45 -27.94
N TYR A 21 4.95 1.49 -26.93
CA TYR A 21 5.37 0.25 -26.29
C TYR A 21 5.52 0.45 -24.78
N ILE A 22 4.88 -0.34 -23.93
CA ILE A 22 5.16 -1.77 -23.83
C ILE A 22 3.84 -2.58 -23.75
N ASN A 23 3.12 -2.66 -24.87
CA ASN A 23 2.03 -3.62 -25.14
C ASN A 23 0.91 -3.71 -24.07
N GLN A 24 -0.06 -2.79 -24.21
CA GLN A 24 -1.37 -2.74 -23.56
C GLN A 24 -2.22 -4.01 -23.85
N PRO A 25 -3.09 -4.43 -22.92
CA PRO A 25 -4.50 -4.12 -23.13
C PRO A 25 -5.20 -3.72 -21.82
N TYR A 26 -5.34 -2.42 -21.59
CA TYR A 26 -6.60 -1.69 -21.38
C TYR A 26 -6.25 -0.38 -20.65
N ILE A 27 -6.17 0.69 -21.45
CA ILE A 27 -6.31 2.07 -20.98
C ILE A 27 -7.81 2.34 -21.02
N ASP A 28 -8.47 2.26 -19.87
CA ASP A 28 -9.83 2.78 -19.77
C ASP A 28 -9.78 4.31 -19.88
N GLN A 29 -10.73 4.86 -20.62
CA GLN A 29 -10.75 6.20 -21.22
C GLN A 29 -10.80 7.40 -20.25
N TYR A 30 -10.33 7.28 -19.00
CA TYR A 30 -10.26 8.39 -18.05
C TYR A 30 -8.82 8.85 -17.84
N GLU A 31 -8.40 9.69 -18.80
CA GLU A 31 -7.47 10.81 -18.62
C GLU A 31 -6.01 10.51 -18.26
N PHE A 32 -5.13 11.42 -18.65
CA PHE A 32 -3.67 11.36 -18.53
C PHE A 32 -3.13 11.39 -17.06
N THR A 33 -3.93 10.95 -16.08
CA THR A 33 -3.69 11.10 -14.63
C THR A 33 -3.32 9.79 -13.92
N ALA A 34 -3.25 8.68 -14.65
CA ALA A 34 -2.90 7.36 -14.10
C ALA A 34 -1.71 6.70 -14.81
N PHE A 35 -0.78 6.12 -14.03
CA PHE A 35 0.29 5.25 -14.55
C PHE A 35 0.01 3.79 -14.20
N ASN A 36 -0.01 2.90 -15.20
CA ASN A 36 -0.17 1.46 -14.99
C ASN A 36 0.92 0.66 -15.72
N ASN A 37 1.64 -0.21 -15.02
CA ASN A 37 2.60 -1.12 -15.66
C ASN A 37 2.82 -2.42 -14.86
N SER A 38 2.60 -3.55 -15.53
CA SER A 38 2.79 -4.90 -14.95
C SER A 38 4.14 -5.55 -15.28
N LYS A 39 4.95 -4.95 -16.16
CA LYS A 39 6.24 -5.52 -16.62
C LYS A 39 7.44 -4.70 -16.17
N LEU A 40 7.20 -3.63 -15.42
CA LEU A 40 8.23 -2.67 -15.07
C LEU A 40 9.16 -3.26 -14.02
N ARG A 41 10.46 -3.33 -14.33
CA ARG A 41 11.46 -3.91 -13.40
C ARG A 41 11.97 -2.92 -12.35
N THR A 42 11.75 -1.62 -12.54
CA THR A 42 12.18 -0.54 -11.65
C THR A 42 11.28 0.67 -11.84
N PHE A 43 10.85 1.30 -10.75
CA PHE A 43 10.03 2.52 -10.80
C PHE A 43 10.57 3.55 -9.80
N LYS A 44 10.67 4.80 -10.25
CA LYS A 44 11.06 5.96 -9.44
C LYS A 44 10.19 7.14 -9.83
N PHE A 45 9.70 7.87 -8.83
CA PHE A 45 9.02 9.15 -9.07
C PHE A 45 10.01 10.21 -9.53
N THR A 46 9.61 11.03 -10.49
CA THR A 46 10.39 12.18 -10.99
C THR A 46 9.51 13.43 -11.04
N GLU A 47 10.14 14.60 -11.10
CA GLU A 47 9.45 15.91 -11.12
C GLU A 47 8.49 16.09 -12.31
N GLN A 48 8.64 15.29 -13.36
CA GLN A 48 7.78 15.32 -14.55
C GLN A 48 6.43 14.62 -14.34
N LEU A 49 6.25 13.88 -13.24
CA LEU A 49 5.03 13.10 -12.96
C LEU A 49 3.97 13.87 -12.15
N ARG A 50 4.08 15.21 -12.06
CA ARG A 50 3.19 16.05 -11.23
C ARG A 50 1.71 16.00 -11.60
N GLN A 51 1.36 15.60 -12.82
CA GLN A 51 -0.05 15.49 -13.26
C GLN A 51 -0.68 14.14 -12.91
N ILE A 52 0.12 13.19 -12.42
CA ILE A 52 -0.35 11.86 -12.05
C ILE A 52 -0.95 11.91 -10.66
N HIS A 53 -2.16 11.36 -10.53
CA HIS A 53 -2.90 11.24 -9.27
C HIS A 53 -3.07 9.77 -8.87
N ALA A 54 -2.97 8.86 -9.83
CA ALA A 54 -3.06 7.42 -9.59
C ALA A 54 -1.83 6.68 -10.14
N VAL A 55 -1.25 5.79 -9.34
CA VAL A 55 -0.16 4.91 -9.78
C VAL A 55 -0.51 3.47 -9.44
N GLN A 56 -0.42 2.59 -10.42
CA GLN A 56 -0.68 1.17 -10.28
C GLN A 56 0.49 0.36 -10.85
N LEU A 57 1.13 -0.42 -10.00
CA LEU A 57 2.29 -1.24 -10.32
C LEU A 57 2.02 -2.67 -9.88
N PHE A 58 2.20 -3.60 -10.80
CA PHE A 58 1.99 -5.02 -10.55
C PHE A 58 3.24 -5.80 -10.95
N GLU A 59 3.62 -6.81 -10.18
CA GLU A 59 4.72 -7.72 -10.54
C GLU A 59 6.07 -7.02 -10.82
N CYS A 60 6.28 -5.85 -10.22
CA CYS A 60 7.47 -5.05 -10.44
C CYS A 60 8.63 -5.46 -9.51
N LYS A 61 9.80 -4.81 -9.65
CA LYS A 61 10.90 -4.93 -8.69
C LYS A 61 11.48 -3.55 -8.39
N ASN A 62 12.22 -3.43 -7.29
CA ASN A 62 13.02 -2.23 -6.95
C ASN A 62 12.26 -0.90 -6.98
N VAL A 63 10.97 -0.89 -6.60
CA VAL A 63 10.16 0.34 -6.51
C VAL A 63 10.69 1.24 -5.39
N GLN A 64 10.84 2.53 -5.67
CA GLN A 64 11.28 3.54 -4.70
C GLN A 64 10.40 4.78 -4.73
N PHE A 65 10.03 5.29 -3.56
CA PHE A 65 9.15 6.47 -3.40
C PHE A 65 9.91 7.78 -3.17
N LYS A 66 11.18 7.87 -3.60
CA LYS A 66 11.96 9.09 -3.48
C LYS A 66 11.30 10.21 -4.29
N ARG A 67 11.07 11.37 -3.66
CA ARG A 67 10.41 12.55 -4.27
C ARG A 67 9.02 12.22 -4.83
N ALA A 68 8.28 11.36 -4.13
CA ALA A 68 6.89 11.10 -4.43
C ALA A 68 6.06 12.40 -4.36
N PRO A 69 5.23 12.69 -5.39
CA PRO A 69 4.45 13.91 -5.42
C PRO A 69 3.28 13.83 -4.42
N ALA A 70 2.93 14.96 -3.82
CA ALA A 70 1.94 15.01 -2.74
C ALA A 70 0.49 14.80 -3.21
N ASN A 71 0.23 14.95 -4.51
CA ASN A 71 -1.10 14.88 -5.12
C ASN A 71 -1.54 13.45 -5.51
N ILE A 72 -0.75 12.42 -5.19
CA ILE A 72 -1.19 11.03 -5.38
C ILE A 72 -2.37 10.76 -4.44
N THR A 73 -3.51 10.40 -5.02
CA THR A 73 -4.72 9.98 -4.31
C THR A 73 -4.89 8.46 -4.32
N THR A 74 -4.32 7.78 -5.32
CA THR A 74 -4.36 6.31 -5.43
C THR A 74 -2.97 5.74 -5.69
N LEU A 75 -2.52 4.84 -4.83
CA LEU A 75 -1.28 4.10 -5.03
C LEU A 75 -1.52 2.60 -4.85
N VAL A 76 -1.29 1.85 -5.92
CA VAL A 76 -1.32 0.39 -5.94
C VAL A 76 0.08 -0.10 -6.33
N VAL A 77 0.69 -0.90 -5.47
CA VAL A 77 2.00 -1.53 -5.70
C VAL A 77 1.90 -2.97 -5.20
N LYS A 78 1.49 -3.89 -6.06
CA LYS A 78 1.20 -5.29 -5.69
C LYS A 78 2.23 -6.25 -6.26
N ASN A 79 2.66 -7.22 -5.46
CA ASN A 79 3.63 -8.24 -5.89
C ASN A 79 4.96 -7.66 -6.39
N CYS A 80 5.43 -6.58 -5.77
CA CYS A 80 6.64 -5.87 -6.20
C CYS A 80 7.88 -6.20 -5.36
N GLY A 81 7.73 -7.11 -4.38
CA GLY A 81 8.78 -7.45 -3.41
C GLY A 81 9.18 -6.29 -2.49
N LEU A 82 8.29 -5.29 -2.32
CA LEU A 82 8.55 -4.08 -1.56
C LEU A 82 8.81 -4.42 -0.08
N LYS A 83 9.94 -3.97 0.47
CA LYS A 83 10.31 -4.21 1.88
C LYS A 83 10.10 -2.99 2.77
N GLN A 84 10.27 -1.82 2.19
CA GLN A 84 10.21 -0.52 2.86
C GLN A 84 9.40 0.44 2.00
N ILE A 85 8.71 1.36 2.66
CA ILE A 85 7.84 2.33 2.00
C ILE A 85 8.40 3.75 2.08
N ASP A 86 9.69 3.89 2.44
CA ASP A 86 10.31 5.20 2.67
C ASP A 86 10.05 6.20 1.54
N GLY A 87 9.39 7.30 1.91
CA GLY A 87 9.05 8.39 1.01
C GLY A 87 7.56 8.50 0.72
N ILE A 88 6.73 7.49 1.03
CA ILE A 88 5.27 7.61 0.82
C ILE A 88 4.63 8.64 1.75
N GLY A 89 5.27 9.01 2.86
CA GLY A 89 4.73 9.94 3.85
C GLY A 89 4.41 11.34 3.32
N SER A 90 4.93 11.73 2.14
CA SER A 90 4.56 12.98 1.46
C SER A 90 3.22 12.92 0.73
N MET A 91 2.69 11.73 0.45
CA MET A 91 1.44 11.50 -0.29
C MET A 91 0.22 11.66 0.63
N THR A 92 0.09 12.82 1.29
CA THR A 92 -0.93 13.07 2.32
C THR A 92 -2.37 13.13 1.77
N GLN A 93 -2.52 13.19 0.45
CA GLN A 93 -3.81 13.15 -0.25
C GLN A 93 -4.27 11.73 -0.61
N LEU A 94 -3.51 10.68 -0.21
CA LEU A 94 -3.89 9.29 -0.46
C LEU A 94 -5.25 8.97 0.15
N GLN A 95 -6.13 8.42 -0.70
CA GLN A 95 -7.44 7.88 -0.34
C GLN A 95 -7.44 6.35 -0.49
N ILE A 96 -6.70 5.83 -1.46
CA ILE A 96 -6.59 4.39 -1.72
C ILE A 96 -5.12 3.99 -1.73
N LEU A 97 -4.75 3.05 -0.86
CA LEU A 97 -3.42 2.46 -0.82
C LEU A 97 -3.51 0.93 -0.83
N ASP A 98 -2.95 0.31 -1.86
CA ASP A 98 -2.79 -1.15 -1.93
C ASP A 98 -1.30 -1.48 -2.06
N LEU A 99 -0.73 -2.08 -1.01
CA LEU A 99 0.63 -2.63 -0.97
C LEU A 99 0.61 -4.14 -0.77
N SER A 100 -0.46 -4.81 -1.18
CA SER A 100 -0.65 -6.24 -0.93
C SER A 100 0.40 -7.10 -1.62
N ASN A 101 0.64 -8.29 -1.08
CA ASN A 101 1.58 -9.26 -1.64
C ASN A 101 3.02 -8.71 -1.75
N ASN A 102 3.49 -8.04 -0.71
CA ASN A 102 4.86 -7.55 -0.65
C ASN A 102 5.57 -8.15 0.58
N ARG A 103 6.57 -7.45 1.10
CA ARG A 103 7.39 -7.86 2.26
C ARG A 103 7.54 -6.69 3.23
N VAL A 104 6.57 -5.77 3.25
CA VAL A 104 6.56 -4.58 4.09
C VAL A 104 6.43 -5.01 5.55
N GLN A 105 7.23 -4.41 6.43
CA GLN A 105 7.20 -4.68 7.88
C GLN A 105 6.82 -3.43 8.66
N ASN A 106 7.36 -2.28 8.25
CA ASN A 106 7.17 -1.01 8.93
C ASN A 106 6.22 -0.11 8.11
N ILE A 107 5.10 0.26 8.75
CA ILE A 107 4.08 1.15 8.19
C ILE A 107 3.96 2.48 8.96
N SER A 108 5.01 2.89 9.69
CA SER A 108 5.01 4.14 10.48
C SER A 108 4.63 5.37 9.67
N GLN A 109 4.96 5.39 8.38
CA GLN A 109 4.66 6.48 7.46
C GLN A 109 3.17 6.64 7.14
N LEU A 110 2.33 5.67 7.49
CA LEU A 110 0.87 5.78 7.30
C LEU A 110 0.20 6.68 8.36
N SER A 111 0.89 7.00 9.46
CA SER A 111 0.30 7.73 10.59
C SER A 111 -0.28 9.11 10.28
N SER A 112 0.16 9.75 9.19
CA SER A 112 -0.33 11.06 8.74
C SER A 112 -1.36 10.99 7.60
N MET A 113 -1.68 9.79 7.09
CA MET A 113 -2.51 9.60 5.90
C MET A 113 -4.02 9.61 6.25
N VAL A 114 -4.45 10.64 6.97
CA VAL A 114 -5.80 10.76 7.55
C VAL A 114 -6.93 10.78 6.52
N ASN A 115 -6.62 10.92 5.23
CA ASN A 115 -7.57 10.87 4.12
C ASN A 115 -7.81 9.46 3.56
N LEU A 116 -7.09 8.44 4.04
CA LEU A 116 -7.27 7.06 3.58
C LEU A 116 -8.68 6.57 3.88
N ARG A 117 -9.33 6.05 2.83
CA ARG A 117 -10.63 5.38 2.83
C ARG A 117 -10.47 3.87 2.70
N THR A 118 -9.53 3.45 1.85
CA THR A 118 -9.23 2.04 1.58
C THR A 118 -7.74 1.77 1.77
N LEU A 119 -7.43 0.82 2.65
CA LEU A 119 -6.07 0.35 2.87
C LEU A 119 -6.00 -1.17 2.71
N ASN A 120 -5.19 -1.62 1.77
CA ASN A 120 -4.83 -3.02 1.62
C ASN A 120 -3.33 -3.20 1.83
N VAL A 121 -2.96 -3.86 2.93
CA VAL A 121 -1.59 -4.28 3.20
C VAL A 121 -1.51 -5.77 3.50
N GLY A 122 -2.45 -6.55 2.95
CA GLY A 122 -2.50 -8.00 3.09
C GLY A 122 -1.31 -8.71 2.46
N CYS A 123 -0.97 -9.91 2.94
CA CYS A 123 0.20 -10.69 2.53
C CYS A 123 1.50 -9.85 2.59
N ASN A 124 1.82 -9.37 3.79
CA ASN A 124 3.07 -8.65 4.10
C ASN A 124 3.74 -9.30 5.32
N LYS A 125 4.53 -8.55 6.08
CA LYS A 125 5.22 -9.00 7.31
C LYS A 125 4.99 -8.00 8.45
N ILE A 126 3.81 -7.38 8.49
CA ILE A 126 3.48 -6.33 9.45
C ILE A 126 3.06 -6.99 10.77
N SER A 127 3.61 -6.50 11.88
CA SER A 127 3.18 -6.90 13.23
C SER A 127 2.65 -5.72 14.05
N ASN A 128 3.17 -4.51 13.80
CA ASN A 128 2.77 -3.29 14.49
C ASN A 128 1.85 -2.43 13.61
N ILE A 129 0.60 -2.31 14.03
CA ILE A 129 -0.42 -1.48 13.39
C ILE A 129 -0.78 -0.21 14.17
N ALA A 130 0.00 0.17 15.19
CA ALA A 130 -0.17 1.43 15.91
C ALA A 130 -0.27 2.69 15.01
N PRO A 131 0.41 2.78 13.85
CA PRO A 131 0.26 3.91 12.93
C PRO A 131 -1.16 4.11 12.40
N LEU A 132 -2.03 3.09 12.44
CA LEU A 132 -3.40 3.18 11.90
C LEU A 132 -4.38 3.89 12.84
N LYS A 133 -4.00 4.14 14.10
CA LYS A 133 -4.93 4.55 15.17
C LYS A 133 -5.69 5.87 14.96
N LEU A 134 -5.19 6.73 14.06
CA LEU A 134 -5.78 8.04 13.75
C LEU A 134 -6.44 8.08 12.36
N LEU A 135 -6.49 6.95 11.65
CA LEU A 135 -7.04 6.87 10.30
C LEU A 135 -8.56 6.71 10.33
N PHE A 136 -9.24 7.62 11.05
CA PHE A 136 -10.68 7.56 11.35
C PHE A 136 -11.57 7.53 10.11
N ASN A 137 -11.03 7.89 8.95
CA ASN A 137 -11.71 7.89 7.67
C ASN A 137 -11.68 6.55 6.93
N LEU A 138 -11.01 5.53 7.46
CA LEU A 138 -10.99 4.21 6.84
C LEU A 138 -12.38 3.56 6.86
N ASP A 139 -12.84 3.15 5.68
CA ASP A 139 -14.06 2.38 5.46
C ASP A 139 -13.72 0.89 5.27
N VAL A 140 -12.61 0.61 4.57
CA VAL A 140 -12.19 -0.74 4.20
C VAL A 140 -10.73 -0.98 4.56
N LEU A 141 -10.46 -2.04 5.32
CA LEU A 141 -9.13 -2.39 5.80
C LEU A 141 -8.82 -3.88 5.63
N TYR A 142 -7.83 -4.18 4.78
CA TYR A 142 -7.32 -5.53 4.56
C TYR A 142 -5.92 -5.70 5.17
N LEU A 143 -5.84 -6.56 6.20
CA LEU A 143 -4.64 -6.84 6.99
C LEU A 143 -4.27 -8.34 7.00
N TYR A 144 -4.91 -9.17 6.18
CA TYR A 144 -4.69 -10.62 6.19
C TYR A 144 -3.26 -11.04 5.87
N GLY A 145 -2.83 -12.23 6.29
CA GLY A 145 -1.53 -12.79 5.93
C GLY A 145 -0.37 -11.92 6.42
N ASN A 146 -0.44 -11.52 7.69
CA ASN A 146 0.57 -10.70 8.37
C ASN A 146 0.95 -11.38 9.70
N ASN A 147 1.62 -10.65 10.60
CA ASN A 147 2.08 -11.15 11.90
C ASN A 147 1.45 -10.36 13.07
N ILE A 148 0.22 -9.88 12.90
CA ILE A 148 -0.47 -9.03 13.87
C ILE A 148 -1.02 -9.87 15.02
N ASN A 149 -0.81 -9.43 16.26
CA ASN A 149 -1.36 -10.07 17.46
C ASN A 149 -2.17 -9.12 18.36
N ASN A 150 -2.20 -7.82 18.03
CA ASN A 150 -2.86 -6.78 18.81
C ASN A 150 -3.62 -5.82 17.88
N VAL A 151 -4.93 -5.76 18.04
CA VAL A 151 -5.84 -4.89 17.26
C VAL A 151 -6.35 -3.68 18.04
N TYR A 152 -5.83 -3.41 19.24
CA TYR A 152 -6.15 -2.21 20.01
C TYR A 152 -6.06 -0.89 19.21
N PRO A 153 -5.08 -0.70 18.29
CA PRO A 153 -5.04 0.50 17.46
C PRO A 153 -6.29 0.72 16.59
N LEU A 154 -7.09 -0.30 16.32
CA LEU A 154 -8.27 -0.20 15.47
C LEU A 154 -9.52 0.29 16.22
N GLN A 155 -9.53 0.30 17.56
CA GLN A 155 -10.75 0.47 18.37
C GLN A 155 -11.57 1.73 18.06
N ASN A 156 -10.95 2.81 17.58
CA ASN A 156 -11.61 4.09 17.33
C ASN A 156 -11.92 4.33 15.84
N LEU A 157 -11.71 3.34 14.97
CA LEU A 157 -11.96 3.47 13.54
C LEU A 157 -13.44 3.24 13.21
N ALA A 158 -14.30 4.09 13.78
CA ALA A 158 -15.75 3.92 13.78
C ALA A 158 -16.40 3.89 12.39
N ASN A 159 -15.72 4.37 11.34
CA ASN A 159 -16.22 4.32 9.96
C ASN A 159 -15.96 2.98 9.26
N LEU A 160 -15.15 2.07 9.85
CA LEU A 160 -14.85 0.78 9.23
C LEU A 160 -16.13 -0.03 9.02
N THR A 161 -16.41 -0.37 7.77
CA THR A 161 -17.52 -1.25 7.37
C THR A 161 -17.04 -2.66 7.01
N SER A 162 -15.78 -2.80 6.58
CA SER A 162 -15.17 -4.09 6.24
C SER A 162 -13.74 -4.22 6.76
N LEU A 163 -13.49 -5.30 7.50
CA LEU A 163 -12.19 -5.59 8.13
C LEU A 163 -11.80 -7.06 7.91
N GLU A 164 -10.63 -7.27 7.32
CA GLU A 164 -10.09 -8.60 7.10
C GLU A 164 -8.76 -8.77 7.83
N LEU A 165 -8.76 -9.68 8.81
CA LEU A 165 -7.67 -9.96 9.74
C LEU A 165 -7.24 -11.44 9.68
N GLY A 166 -7.70 -12.20 8.70
CA GLY A 166 -7.37 -13.62 8.59
C GLY A 166 -5.86 -13.88 8.44
N ASP A 167 -5.40 -15.08 8.82
CA ASP A 167 -3.99 -15.48 8.70
C ASP A 167 -3.04 -14.49 9.41
N ASN A 168 -3.32 -14.27 10.69
CA ASN A 168 -2.53 -13.47 11.64
C ASN A 168 -2.34 -14.27 12.94
N ASN A 169 -1.90 -13.63 14.03
CA ASN A 169 -1.63 -14.26 15.32
C ASN A 169 -2.51 -13.67 16.44
N LEU A 170 -3.78 -13.39 16.14
CA LEU A 170 -4.69 -12.73 17.07
C LEU A 170 -5.14 -13.66 18.21
N ILE A 171 -5.06 -13.14 19.44
CA ILE A 171 -5.55 -13.83 20.65
C ILE A 171 -6.73 -13.11 21.31
N ASP A 172 -6.89 -11.81 21.02
CA ASP A 172 -7.92 -10.94 21.60
C ASP A 172 -8.41 -9.98 20.53
N ILE A 173 -9.72 -9.97 20.30
CA ILE A 173 -10.41 -9.05 19.39
C ILE A 173 -11.43 -8.17 20.12
N SER A 174 -11.48 -8.19 21.46
CA SER A 174 -12.35 -7.32 22.23
C SER A 174 -12.20 -5.81 21.91
N PRO A 175 -11.04 -5.29 21.47
CA PRO A 175 -10.95 -3.89 21.01
C PRO A 175 -11.78 -3.57 19.77
N LEU A 176 -12.28 -4.58 19.03
CA LEU A 176 -13.15 -4.37 17.87
C LEU A 176 -14.62 -4.15 18.26
N SER A 177 -14.99 -4.33 19.53
CA SER A 177 -16.38 -4.21 20.02
C SER A 177 -17.00 -2.82 19.84
N SER A 178 -16.16 -1.78 19.71
CA SER A 178 -16.57 -0.39 19.46
C SER A 178 -16.80 -0.07 17.97
N LEU A 179 -16.51 -0.99 17.05
CA LEU A 179 -16.68 -0.79 15.60
C LEU A 179 -18.14 -1.00 15.18
N VAL A 180 -19.01 -0.07 15.59
CA VAL A 180 -20.47 -0.18 15.43
C VAL A 180 -20.97 -0.25 13.98
N ASN A 181 -20.18 0.25 13.01
CA ASN A 181 -20.52 0.21 11.59
C ASN A 181 -19.96 -1.00 10.85
N LEU A 182 -19.25 -1.91 11.55
CA LEU A 182 -18.62 -3.06 10.92
C LEU A 182 -19.67 -4.10 10.49
N THR A 183 -19.77 -4.31 9.19
CA THR A 183 -20.72 -5.26 8.58
C THR A 183 -20.05 -6.54 8.11
N GLN A 184 -18.73 -6.49 7.88
CA GLN A 184 -17.94 -7.62 7.41
C GLN A 184 -16.68 -7.76 8.25
N LEU A 185 -16.49 -8.93 8.85
CA LEU A 185 -15.31 -9.26 9.66
C LEU A 185 -14.82 -10.66 9.32
N PHE A 186 -13.59 -10.76 8.81
CA PHE A 186 -12.95 -12.02 8.45
C PHE A 186 -11.77 -12.31 9.37
N LEU A 187 -11.81 -13.45 10.08
CA LEU A 187 -10.86 -13.82 11.14
C LEU A 187 -10.21 -15.19 10.98
N TYR A 188 -10.37 -15.83 9.81
CA TYR A 188 -9.88 -17.20 9.56
C TYR A 188 -8.38 -17.36 9.91
N LYS A 189 -7.95 -18.55 10.33
CA LYS A 189 -6.51 -18.86 10.58
C LYS A 189 -5.77 -17.90 11.54
N ASN A 190 -6.39 -17.51 12.66
CA ASN A 190 -5.70 -16.79 13.74
C ASN A 190 -5.25 -17.69 14.92
N PHE A 191 -5.51 -19.01 14.86
CA PHE A 191 -5.42 -19.90 16.02
C PHE A 191 -4.57 -21.14 15.77
N THR A 192 -3.54 -21.34 16.59
CA THR A 192 -2.85 -22.63 16.73
C THR A 192 -2.73 -23.14 18.18
N SER A 193 -3.11 -22.38 19.23
CA SER A 193 -3.03 -22.90 20.62
C SER A 193 -3.85 -22.21 21.73
N ALA A 194 -4.44 -21.02 21.52
CA ALA A 194 -5.26 -20.34 22.54
C ALA A 194 -6.64 -19.97 21.99
N ARG A 195 -7.70 -20.13 22.79
CA ARG A 195 -9.06 -19.70 22.42
C ARG A 195 -9.08 -18.18 22.21
N LEU A 196 -9.73 -17.72 21.14
CA LEU A 196 -9.92 -16.29 20.90
C LEU A 196 -10.74 -15.67 22.03
N ARG A 197 -10.25 -14.57 22.60
CA ARG A 197 -11.06 -13.70 23.44
C ARG A 197 -11.86 -12.75 22.55
N ILE A 198 -13.18 -12.80 22.69
CA ILE A 198 -14.16 -11.94 22.01
C ILE A 198 -14.69 -10.93 23.02
#